data_AF-A0A5S9MC23-F1
#
_entry.id   AF-A0A5S9MC23-F1
#
_cell.length_a   1.000
_cell.length_b   1.000
_cell.length_c   1.000
_cell.angle_alpha   90.00
_cell.angle_beta   90.00
_cell.angle_gamma   90.00
#
_symmetry.space_group_name_H-M   'P 1'
#
loop_
_entity.id
_entity.type
_entity.pdbx_description
1 polymer ?
#
loop_
_entity_poly.entity_id
_entity_poly.type
_entity_poly.pdbx_seq_one_letter_code
_entity_poly.pdbx_strand_id
1 'polypeptide(L)'
;MLKGLALKHRDEYILMAALDDSRCMNDFYREFGYYPWVKIPLNITPSDYLDILTDYPIHSVNDSLMNIASRVIWISPSAKWIIYGERGYEIGVLAIHQLEQMNSQTLKKRGEL
;
A
#
# COMPACT_ATOMS: atom_id res chain seq x y z
N MET A 1 -14.85 -5.69 4.94
CA MET A 1 -14.55 -5.97 3.51
C MET A 1 -13.11 -6.45 3.30
N LEU A 2 -12.09 -5.61 3.54
CA LEU A 2 -10.66 -5.93 3.29
C LEU A 2 -10.18 -7.26 3.89
N LYS A 3 -10.44 -7.49 5.18
CA LYS A 3 -10.10 -8.76 5.87
C LYS A 3 -10.69 -9.99 5.18
N GLY A 4 -11.93 -9.91 4.70
CA GLY A 4 -12.58 -11.01 4.01
C GLY A 4 -11.92 -11.34 2.67
N LEU A 5 -11.47 -10.31 1.94
CA LEU A 5 -10.76 -10.47 0.68
C LEU A 5 -9.37 -11.10 0.89
N ALA A 6 -8.63 -10.62 1.89
CA ALA A 6 -7.34 -11.21 2.29
C ALA A 6 -7.48 -12.70 2.66
N LEU A 7 -8.45 -13.03 3.51
CA LEU A 7 -8.71 -14.43 3.93
C LEU A 7 -9.09 -15.33 2.73
N LYS A 8 -9.92 -14.83 1.80
CA LYS A 8 -10.30 -15.57 0.59
C LYS A 8 -9.08 -15.94 -0.27
N HIS A 9 -8.10 -15.05 -0.33
CA HIS A 9 -6.89 -15.23 -1.14
C HIS A 9 -5.71 -15.87 -0.39
N ARG A 10 -5.90 -16.20 0.90
CA ARG A 10 -4.89 -16.74 1.82
C ARG A 10 -3.72 -15.78 2.05
N ASP A 11 -4.00 -14.48 2.04
CA ASP A 11 -3.04 -13.47 2.46
C ASP A 11 -2.93 -13.49 4.00
N GLU A 12 -1.74 -13.33 4.55
CA GLU A 12 -1.52 -13.29 6.02
C GLU A 12 -1.67 -11.88 6.60
N TYR A 13 -1.63 -10.86 5.73
CA TYR A 13 -1.70 -9.44 6.07
C TYR A 13 -2.11 -8.64 4.84
N ILE A 14 -2.38 -7.35 5.04
CA ILE A 14 -2.63 -6.39 3.97
C ILE A 14 -1.55 -5.32 4.03
N LEU A 15 -0.98 -4.95 2.89
CA LEU A 15 -0.13 -3.75 2.81
C LEU A 15 -1.01 -2.55 2.54
N MET A 16 -0.82 -1.47 3.29
CA MET A 16 -1.39 -0.16 3.00
C MET A 16 -0.25 0.81 2.71
N ALA A 17 -0.40 1.67 1.72
CA ALA A 17 0.52 2.78 1.48
C ALA A 17 -0.25 4.05 1.10
N ALA A 18 0.28 5.21 1.45
CA ALA A 18 -0.21 6.46 0.90
C ALA A 18 0.15 6.57 -0.58
N LEU A 19 -0.79 7.09 -1.38
CA LEU A 19 -0.62 7.35 -2.81
C LEU A 19 -0.90 8.82 -3.09
N ASP A 20 -0.09 9.71 -2.54
CA ASP A 20 -0.31 11.15 -2.63
C ASP A 20 0.69 11.90 -3.54
N ASP A 21 0.66 13.24 -3.55
CA ASP A 21 1.57 14.10 -4.33
C ASP A 21 3.03 13.66 -4.17
N SER A 22 3.72 13.49 -5.29
CA SER A 22 5.08 12.94 -5.33
C SER A 22 6.10 13.80 -4.58
N ARG A 23 5.89 15.12 -4.46
CA ARG A 23 6.75 16.00 -3.66
C ARG A 23 6.59 15.71 -2.18
N CYS A 24 5.34 15.60 -1.70
CA CYS A 24 5.05 15.24 -0.30
C CYS A 24 5.68 13.88 0.06
N MET A 25 5.55 12.88 -0.81
CA MET A 25 6.15 11.56 -0.58
C MET A 25 7.68 11.58 -0.59
N ASN A 26 8.30 12.39 -1.47
CA ASN A 26 9.76 12.54 -1.52
C ASN A 26 10.30 13.29 -0.29
N ASP A 27 9.57 14.29 0.20
CA ASP A 27 9.93 15.02 1.41
C ASP A 27 9.85 14.10 2.64
N PHE A 28 8.76 13.32 2.75
CA PHE A 28 8.61 12.31 3.79
C PHE A 28 9.75 11.27 3.75
N TYR A 29 10.08 10.74 2.56
CA TYR A 29 11.17 9.77 2.43
C TYR A 29 12.53 10.38 2.79
N ARG A 30 12.79 11.64 2.40
CA ARG A 30 14.03 12.34 2.75
C ARG A 30 14.17 12.53 4.26
N GLU A 31 13.06 12.79 4.95
CA GLU A 31 13.04 13.06 6.38
C GLU A 31 13.12 11.78 7.22
N PHE A 32 12.34 10.75 6.88
CA PHE A 32 12.18 9.56 7.71
C PHE A 32 12.90 8.31 7.17
N GLY A 33 13.36 8.33 5.92
CA GLY A 33 14.09 7.22 5.30
C GLY A 33 13.22 6.05 4.81
N TYR A 34 11.89 6.22 4.80
CA TYR A 34 10.93 5.23 4.29
C TYR A 34 9.70 5.93 3.71
N TYR A 35 8.94 5.24 2.85
CA TYR A 35 7.65 5.74 2.35
C TYR A 35 6.54 5.50 3.38
N PRO A 36 5.49 6.32 3.45
CA PRO A 36 4.40 6.13 4.40
C PRO A 36 3.55 4.90 4.02
N TRP A 37 3.90 3.77 4.62
CA TRP A 37 3.28 2.46 4.40
C TRP A 37 3.22 1.66 5.69
N VAL A 38 2.29 0.72 5.77
CA VAL A 38 2.09 -0.13 6.93
C VAL A 38 1.60 -1.52 6.57
N LYS A 39 2.01 -2.49 7.39
CA LYS A 39 1.52 -3.87 7.36
C LYS A 39 0.35 -4.00 8.33
N ILE A 40 -0.84 -4.28 7.81
CA ILE A 40 -2.07 -4.45 8.59
C ILE A 40 -2.27 -5.95 8.88
N PRO A 41 -2.15 -6.41 10.13
CA PRO A 41 -2.44 -7.80 10.48
C PRO A 41 -3.94 -8.11 10.34
N LEU A 42 -4.29 -9.36 10.07
CA LEU A 42 -5.70 -9.75 9.89
C LEU A 42 -6.45 -9.96 11.21
N ASN A 43 -5.73 -10.13 12.32
CA ASN A 43 -6.25 -10.38 13.67
C ASN A 43 -6.33 -9.10 14.52
N ILE A 44 -6.63 -7.96 13.90
CA ILE A 44 -6.79 -6.68 14.60
C ILE A 44 -8.25 -6.30 14.83
N THR A 45 -8.48 -5.49 15.85
CA THR A 45 -9.74 -4.82 16.15
C THR A 45 -9.87 -3.50 15.37
N PRO A 46 -11.07 -2.89 15.31
CA PRO A 46 -11.23 -1.56 14.75
C PRO A 46 -10.40 -0.48 15.46
N SER A 47 -10.18 -0.61 16.77
CA SER A 47 -9.36 0.32 17.55
C SER A 47 -7.89 0.21 17.16
N ASP A 48 -7.35 -1.01 17.08
CA ASP A 48 -5.97 -1.23 16.62
C ASP A 48 -5.74 -0.68 15.20
N TYR A 49 -6.77 -0.76 14.34
CA TYR A 49 -6.70 -0.16 13.01
C TYR A 49 -6.62 1.36 13.05
N LEU A 50 -7.39 2.02 13.94
CA LEU A 50 -7.29 3.47 14.14
C LEU A 50 -5.92 3.84 14.70
N ASP A 51 -5.41 3.07 15.67
CA ASP A 51 -4.09 3.29 16.26
C ASP A 51 -3.01 3.25 15.17
N ILE A 52 -3.06 2.25 14.28
CA ILE A 52 -2.19 2.15 13.09
C ILE A 52 -2.27 3.40 12.20
N LEU A 53 -3.47 3.93 11.95
CA LEU A 53 -3.63 5.10 11.10
C LEU A 53 -3.09 6.37 11.77
N THR A 54 -3.22 6.46 13.10
CA THR A 54 -2.77 7.63 13.87
C THR A 54 -1.32 7.56 14.32
N ASP A 55 -0.66 6.40 14.17
CA ASP A 55 0.77 6.24 14.44
C ASP A 55 1.60 7.15 13.54
N TYR A 56 2.71 7.66 14.08
CA TYR A 56 3.49 8.71 13.45
C TYR A 56 5.00 8.50 13.66
N PRO A 57 5.84 9.00 12.73
CA PRO A 57 7.30 8.96 12.90
C PRO A 57 7.75 9.66 14.19
N ILE A 58 8.79 9.15 14.84
CA ILE A 58 9.30 9.72 16.09
C ILE A 58 9.57 11.23 15.89
N HIS A 59 9.00 12.05 16.76
CA HIS A 59 9.07 13.51 16.74
C HIS A 59 8.28 14.24 15.65
N SER A 60 7.44 13.56 14.84
CA SER A 60 6.54 14.23 13.90
C SER A 60 5.07 13.79 14.00
N VAL A 61 4.37 14.36 14.98
CA VAL A 61 2.95 14.06 15.30
C VAL A 61 2.00 14.34 14.13
N ASN A 62 2.38 15.24 13.22
CA ASN A 62 1.55 15.60 12.07
C ASN A 62 1.71 14.64 10.88
N ASP A 63 2.71 13.75 10.89
CA ASP A 63 3.06 12.90 9.76
C ASP A 63 2.49 11.47 9.86
N SER A 64 1.36 11.30 10.56
CA SER A 64 0.61 10.03 10.54
C SER A 64 -0.06 9.79 9.19
N LEU A 65 -0.29 8.52 8.84
CA LEU A 65 -1.08 8.15 7.66
C LEU A 65 -2.47 8.80 7.67
N MET A 66 -3.07 8.93 8.86
CA MET A 66 -4.33 9.64 9.04
C MET A 66 -4.23 11.10 8.61
N ASN A 67 -3.10 11.78 8.79
CA ASN A 67 -3.01 13.20 8.47
C ASN A 67 -2.56 13.45 7.03
N ILE A 68 -1.56 12.69 6.55
CA ILE A 68 -0.86 13.02 5.30
C ILE A 68 -1.49 12.40 4.05
N ALA A 69 -2.27 11.32 4.20
CA ALA A 69 -2.78 10.58 3.05
C ALA A 69 -4.20 11.01 2.69
N SER A 70 -4.34 11.76 1.59
CA SER A 70 -5.65 11.94 0.91
C SER A 70 -6.05 10.71 0.11
N ARG A 71 -5.06 9.91 -0.33
CA ARG A 71 -5.25 8.72 -1.16
C ARG A 71 -4.43 7.57 -0.59
N VAL A 72 -5.00 6.38 -0.56
CA VAL A 72 -4.34 5.17 -0.09
C VAL A 72 -4.61 4.00 -1.01
N ILE A 73 -3.67 3.06 -1.02
CA ILE A 73 -3.84 1.76 -1.66
C ILE A 73 -3.74 0.66 -0.61
N TRP A 74 -4.62 -0.34 -0.71
CA TRP A 74 -4.51 -1.62 -0.02
C TRP A 74 -4.13 -2.68 -1.02
N ILE A 75 -3.04 -3.41 -0.74
CA ILE A 75 -2.48 -4.40 -1.64
C ILE A 75 -2.46 -5.76 -0.95
N SER A 76 -2.88 -6.77 -1.71
CA SER A 76 -2.67 -8.18 -1.39
C SER A 76 -1.19 -8.54 -1.50
N PRO A 77 -0.56 -9.14 -0.47
CA PRO A 77 0.80 -9.67 -0.62
C PRO A 77 0.89 -10.78 -1.67
N SER A 78 -0.20 -11.48 -1.99
CA SER A 78 -0.26 -12.42 -3.12
C SER A 78 -0.51 -11.77 -4.48
N ALA A 79 -0.57 -10.43 -4.55
CA ALA A 79 -0.77 -9.63 -5.76
C ALA A 79 -2.07 -9.93 -6.53
N LYS A 80 -3.08 -10.52 -5.87
CA LYS A 80 -4.35 -10.91 -6.51
C LYS A 80 -5.39 -9.79 -6.55
N TRP A 81 -5.21 -8.76 -5.73
CA TRP A 81 -6.12 -7.63 -5.66
C TRP A 81 -5.40 -6.39 -5.14
N ILE A 82 -5.88 -5.24 -5.60
CA ILE A 82 -5.48 -3.91 -5.15
C ILE A 82 -6.77 -3.10 -4.98
N ILE A 83 -6.90 -2.39 -3.87
CA ILE A 83 -7.99 -1.45 -3.64
C ILE A 83 -7.39 -0.06 -3.50
N TYR A 84 -7.98 0.90 -4.18
CA TYR A 84 -7.67 2.31 -4.08
C TYR A 84 -8.78 3.01 -3.30
N GLY A 85 -8.42 3.95 -2.43
CA GLY A 85 -9.39 4.80 -1.74
C GLY A 85 -8.91 6.23 -1.66
N GLU A 86 -9.84 7.16 -1.84
CA GLU A 86 -9.60 8.59 -1.75
C GLU A 86 -10.53 9.24 -0.74
N ARG A 87 -9.93 10.04 0.15
CA ARG A 87 -10.61 10.75 1.24
C ARG A 87 -11.36 11.96 0.67
N GLY A 88 -12.64 11.77 0.41
CA GLY A 88 -13.54 12.82 -0.10
C GLY A 88 -14.28 12.44 -1.38
N TYR A 89 -13.90 11.33 -2.01
CA TYR A 89 -14.52 10.83 -3.23
C TYR A 89 -14.99 9.38 -3.02
N GLU A 90 -14.44 8.45 -3.80
CA GLU A 90 -14.93 7.08 -3.95
C GLU A 90 -13.84 6.05 -3.65
N ILE A 91 -14.27 4.80 -3.51
CA ILE A 91 -13.40 3.63 -3.35
C ILE A 91 -13.38 2.87 -4.68
N GLY A 92 -12.20 2.65 -5.24
CA GLY A 92 -11.98 1.83 -6.44
C GLY A 92 -11.43 0.45 -6.10
N VAL A 93 -11.94 -0.60 -6.72
CA VAL A 93 -11.48 -1.99 -6.48
C VAL A 93 -10.97 -2.60 -7.79
N LEU A 94 -9.70 -3.04 -7.82
CA LEU A 94 -9.09 -3.74 -8.94
C LEU A 94 -8.76 -5.19 -8.55
N ALA A 95 -9.32 -6.15 -9.27
CA ALA A 95 -8.98 -7.57 -9.15
C ALA A 95 -8.01 -7.99 -10.26
N ILE A 96 -6.96 -8.72 -9.91
CA ILE A 96 -5.94 -9.19 -10.85
C ILE A 96 -6.06 -10.71 -10.94
N HIS A 97 -6.50 -11.22 -12.10
CA HIS A 97 -6.72 -12.64 -12.29
C HIS A 97 -5.42 -13.41 -12.59
N GLN A 98 -4.45 -12.75 -13.24
CA GLN A 98 -3.13 -13.27 -13.58
C GLN A 98 -2.18 -12.10 -13.87
N LEU A 99 -1.09 -11.97 -13.10
CA LEU A 99 0.12 -11.34 -13.61
C LEU A 99 0.87 -12.44 -14.36
N GLU A 100 0.78 -12.46 -15.68
CA GLU A 100 1.77 -13.22 -16.46
C GLU A 100 3.14 -12.71 -16.04
N GLN A 101 3.98 -13.59 -15.50
CA GLN A 101 5.34 -13.24 -15.19
C GLN A 101 5.96 -12.71 -16.48
N MET A 102 6.31 -11.43 -16.53
CA MET A 102 7.20 -10.92 -17.57
C MET A 102 8.53 -11.66 -17.41
N ASN A 103 8.65 -12.78 -18.12
CA ASN A 103 9.87 -13.53 -18.22
C ASN A 103 10.97 -12.56 -18.65
N SER A 104 12.05 -12.50 -17.88
CA SER A 104 13.22 -11.64 -18.12
C SER A 104 14.04 -12.07 -19.36
N GLN A 105 13.43 -12.74 -20.33
CA GLN A 105 14.11 -13.24 -21.53
C GLN A 105 14.28 -12.20 -22.63
N THR A 106 13.67 -11.01 -22.53
CA THR A 106 13.74 -9.98 -23.59
C THR A 106 15.01 -9.10 -23.55
N LEU A 107 15.96 -9.33 -22.63
CA LEU A 107 17.21 -8.55 -22.57
C LEU A 107 18.45 -9.24 -23.20
N LYS A 108 18.31 -10.44 -23.81
CA LYS A 108 19.47 -11.14 -24.43
C LYS A 108 19.61 -11.02 -25.96
N LYS A 109 18.82 -10.19 -26.65
CA LYS A 109 18.92 -10.05 -28.13
C LYS A 109 19.42 -8.68 -28.63
N ARG A 110 20.14 -7.92 -27.80
CA ARG A 110 20.89 -6.73 -28.25
C ARG A 110 22.35 -6.87 -27.82
N GLY A 111 23.10 -7.68 -28.55
CA GLY A 111 24.52 -7.87 -28.26
C GLY A 111 25.31 -8.70 -29.26
N GLU A 112 24.77 -9.00 -30.46
CA GLU A 112 25.54 -9.65 -31.53
C GLU A 112 25.10 -9.09 -32.88
N LEU A 113 25.84 -8.07 -33.34
CA LEU A 113 26.11 -7.75 -34.74
C LEU A 113 27.58 -7.35 -34.84
#